data_AF-A0A9P4JQU5-F1
#
_entry.id   AF-A0A9P4JQU5-F1
#
_cell.length_a   1.000
_cell.length_b   1.000
_cell.length_c   1.000
_cell.angle_alpha   90.00
_cell.angle_beta   90.00
_cell.angle_gamma   90.00
#
_symmetry.space_group_name_H-M   'P 1'
#
loop_
_entity.id
_entity.type
_entity.pdbx_description
1 polymer ?
#
loop_
_entity_poly.entity_id
_entity_poly.type
_entity_poly.pdbx_seq_one_letter_code
_entity_poly.pdbx_strand_id
1 'polypeptide(L)'
;MLGRLMIGKIPEDATSRDVIDLLSQIPLPGDPGSLIMNGIEWIKAAISELQRTGCAESFYVEGFVKEAYSSAKKWESSNRSKGPKKVNYTRSRTFP
;
A
#
# COMPACT_ATOMS: atom_id res chain seq x y z
N MET A 1 -9.32 10.45 5.55
CA MET A 1 -8.60 10.50 4.26
C MET A 1 -8.55 9.08 3.71
N LEU A 2 -9.19 8.81 2.57
CA LEU A 2 -9.09 7.51 1.89
C LEU A 2 -8.06 7.66 0.78
N GLY A 3 -6.86 7.12 1.00
CA GLY A 3 -5.81 7.04 0.00
C GLY A 3 -5.93 5.73 -0.77
N ARG A 4 -5.72 5.77 -2.09
CA ARG A 4 -5.49 4.56 -2.89
C ARG A 4 -4.00 4.46 -3.14
N LEU A 5 -3.45 3.27 -2.94
CA LEU A 5 -2.05 3.00 -3.20
C LEU A 5 -1.91 2.08 -4.41
N MET A 6 -1.05 2.45 -5.34
CA MET A 6 -0.63 1.61 -6.46
C MET A 6 0.83 1.23 -6.23
N ILE A 7 1.10 -0.06 -5.98
CA ILE A 7 2.43 -0.59 -5.68
C ILE A 7 3.01 -1.45 -6.80
N GLY A 8 2.27 -1.64 -7.90
CA GLY A 8 2.68 -2.50 -9.00
C GLY A 8 1.54 -2.77 -9.98
N LYS A 9 1.80 -3.69 -10.89
CA LYS A 9 0.82 -4.27 -11.82
C LYS A 9 0.69 -5.75 -11.47
N ILE A 10 -0.53 -6.29 -11.52
CA ILE A 10 -0.75 -7.73 -11.38
C ILE A 10 -0.01 -8.43 -12.54
N PRO A 11 0.81 -9.46 -12.25
CA PRO A 11 1.47 -10.30 -13.26
C PRO A 11 0.48 -10.87 -14.27
N GLU A 12 0.92 -11.16 -15.49
CA GLU A 12 0.03 -11.67 -16.56
C GLU A 12 -0.55 -13.05 -16.24
N ASP A 13 0.15 -13.81 -15.40
CA ASP A 13 -0.22 -15.14 -14.89
C ASP A 13 -1.03 -15.08 -13.59
N ALA A 14 -1.28 -13.90 -13.02
CA ALA A 14 -2.05 -13.72 -11.79
C ALA A 14 -3.38 -13.00 -12.05
N THR A 15 -4.41 -13.38 -11.31
CA THR A 15 -5.74 -12.76 -11.35
C THR A 15 -5.98 -11.84 -10.16
N SER A 16 -6.98 -10.98 -10.28
CA SER A 16 -7.44 -10.19 -9.13
C SER A 16 -7.96 -11.05 -7.97
N ARG A 17 -8.45 -12.27 -8.26
CA ARG A 17 -8.87 -13.22 -7.22
C ARG A 17 -7.66 -13.75 -6.45
N ASP A 18 -6.57 -14.07 -7.12
CA ASP A 18 -5.34 -14.55 -6.44
C ASP A 18 -4.79 -13.49 -5.47
N VAL A 19 -4.87 -12.21 -5.84
CA VAL A 19 -4.51 -11.09 -4.97
C VAL A 19 -5.45 -10.97 -3.77
N ILE A 20 -6.76 -11.14 -3.99
CA ILE A 20 -7.75 -11.11 -2.90
C ILE A 20 -7.52 -12.26 -1.93
N ASP A 21 -7.32 -13.47 -2.46
CA ASP A 21 -7.09 -14.66 -1.66
C ASP A 21 -5.80 -14.53 -0.85
N LEU A 22 -4.73 -13.97 -1.44
CA LEU A 22 -3.49 -13.67 -0.74
C LEU A 22 -3.70 -12.67 0.41
N LEU A 23 -4.37 -11.55 0.14
CA LEU A 23 -4.62 -10.52 1.15
C LEU A 23 -5.54 -11.00 2.28
N SER A 24 -6.44 -11.95 1.98
CA SER A 24 -7.34 -12.55 2.98
C SER A 24 -6.62 -13.39 4.04
N GLN A 25 -5.38 -13.83 3.74
CA GLN A 25 -4.55 -14.58 4.70
C GLN A 25 -3.86 -13.68 5.72
N ILE A 26 -3.87 -12.37 5.52
CA ILE A 26 -3.21 -11.41 6.40
C ILE A 26 -4.19 -10.99 7.49
N PRO A 27 -3.90 -11.29 8.78
CA PRO A 27 -4.79 -10.93 9.89
C PRO A 27 -5.10 -9.44 9.90
N LEU A 28 -6.36 -9.08 10.10
CA LEU A 28 -6.75 -7.68 10.20
C LEU A 28 -6.25 -7.07 11.52
N PRO A 29 -6.09 -5.73 11.57
CA PRO A 29 -5.77 -5.04 12.82
C PRO A 29 -6.81 -5.34 13.90
N GLY A 30 -6.37 -5.91 15.02
CA GLY A 30 -7.25 -6.27 16.13
C GLY A 30 -7.85 -7.67 16.08
N ASP A 31 -7.49 -8.49 15.09
CA ASP A 31 -7.83 -9.91 15.09
C ASP A 31 -7.24 -10.60 16.34
N PRO A 32 -7.99 -11.51 17.00
CA PRO A 32 -7.50 -12.23 18.17
C PRO A 32 -6.18 -12.96 17.89
N GLY A 33 -5.14 -12.65 18.66
CA GLY A 33 -3.81 -13.27 18.51
C GLY A 33 -2.95 -12.70 17.37
N SER A 34 -3.42 -11.67 16.66
CA SER A 34 -2.64 -10.98 15.63
C SER A 34 -1.57 -10.06 16.23
N LEU A 35 -0.38 -10.05 15.63
CA LEU A 35 0.67 -9.05 15.90
C LEU A 35 0.42 -7.73 15.16
N ILE A 36 -0.54 -7.69 14.24
CA ILE A 36 -0.89 -6.50 13.46
C ILE A 36 -1.75 -5.60 14.34
N MET A 37 -1.13 -4.54 14.87
CA MET A 37 -1.78 -3.63 15.81
C MET A 37 -2.61 -2.53 15.15
N ASN A 38 -2.29 -2.16 13.90
CA ASN A 38 -2.92 -1.04 13.23
C ASN A 38 -2.87 -1.19 11.70
N GLY A 39 -3.56 -0.30 10.99
CA GLY A 39 -3.62 -0.33 9.53
C GLY A 39 -2.28 -0.08 8.83
N ILE A 40 -1.31 0.58 9.48
CA ILE A 40 0.03 0.77 8.89
C ILE A 40 0.78 -0.55 8.89
N GLU A 41 0.79 -1.28 10.01
CA GLU A 41 1.39 -2.62 10.08
C GLU A 41 0.71 -3.59 9.11
N TRP A 42 -0.61 -3.48 8.94
CA TRP A 42 -1.33 -4.28 7.93
C TRP A 42 -0.88 -3.95 6.51
N ILE A 43 -0.78 -2.66 6.16
CA ILE A 43 -0.31 -2.23 4.82
C ILE A 43 1.11 -2.74 4.56
N LYS A 44 1.99 -2.69 5.57
CA LYS A 44 3.35 -3.22 5.45
C LYS A 44 3.33 -4.72 5.17
N ALA A 45 2.57 -5.49 5.95
CA ALA A 45 2.42 -6.92 5.75
C ALA A 45 1.85 -7.25 4.35
N ALA A 46 0.81 -6.52 3.92
CA ALA A 46 0.20 -6.68 2.60
C ALA A 46 1.18 -6.41 1.45
N ILE A 47 1.94 -5.32 1.53
CA ILE A 47 2.94 -4.99 0.50
C ILE A 47 4.05 -6.04 0.48
N SER A 48 4.58 -6.44 1.64
CA SER A 48 5.63 -7.45 1.73
C SER A 48 5.18 -8.79 1.15
N GLU A 49 3.94 -9.19 1.42
CA GLU A 49 3.38 -10.43 0.89
C GLU A 49 3.17 -10.36 -0.63
N LEU A 50 2.67 -9.23 -1.14
CA LEU A 50 2.54 -9.00 -2.58
C LEU A 50 3.91 -8.96 -3.29
N GLN A 51 4.95 -8.45 -2.65
CA GLN A 51 6.32 -8.51 -3.20
C GLN A 51 6.86 -9.95 -3.20
N ARG A 52 6.60 -10.71 -2.14
CA ARG A 52 7.04 -12.10 -2.00
C ARG A 52 6.45 -13.01 -3.07
N THR A 53 5.21 -12.78 -3.47
CA THR A 53 4.51 -13.55 -4.51
C THR A 53 4.71 -13.02 -5.92
N GLY A 54 5.48 -11.94 -6.09
CA GLY A 54 5.70 -11.30 -7.39
C GLY A 54 4.53 -10.43 -7.87
N CYS A 55 3.48 -10.25 -7.06
CA CYS A 55 2.35 -9.38 -7.38
C CYS A 55 2.65 -7.87 -7.27
N ALA A 56 3.78 -7.49 -6.70
CA ALA A 56 4.26 -6.11 -6.61
C ALA A 56 5.77 -6.01 -6.88
N GLU A 57 6.21 -4.85 -7.38
CA GLU A 57 7.64 -4.57 -7.57
C GLU A 57 8.36 -4.54 -6.22
N SER A 58 9.61 -5.01 -6.17
CA SER A 58 10.42 -4.95 -4.94
C SER A 58 10.90 -3.53 -4.68
N PHE A 59 10.59 -3.02 -3.48
CA PHE A 59 11.02 -1.72 -2.97
C PHE A 59 11.07 -1.74 -1.44
N TYR A 60 11.78 -0.77 -0.86
CA TYR A 60 11.90 -0.63 0.58
C TYR A 60 10.57 -0.18 1.23
N VAL A 61 9.82 -1.13 1.79
CA VAL A 61 8.47 -0.94 2.34
C VAL A 61 8.42 0.12 3.44
N GLU A 62 9.36 0.10 4.38
CA GLU A 62 9.41 1.09 5.47
C GLU A 62 9.64 2.51 4.97
N GLY A 63 10.53 2.67 3.99
CA GLY A 63 10.79 3.97 3.36
C GLY A 63 9.55 4.49 2.65
N PHE A 64 8.86 3.61 1.91
CA PHE A 64 7.60 3.92 1.26
C PHE A 64 6.53 4.39 2.25
N VAL A 65 6.30 3.65 3.34
CA VAL A 65 5.31 4.02 4.37
C VAL A 65 5.64 5.35 5.03
N LYS A 66 6.91 5.60 5.34
CA LYS A 66 7.38 6.87 5.90
C LYS A 66 7.12 8.06 4.97
N GLU A 67 7.37 7.89 3.67
CA GLU A 67 7.08 8.92 2.66
C GLU A 67 5.56 9.14 2.48
N ALA A 68 4.78 8.06 2.46
CA ALA A 68 3.32 8.11 2.36
C ALA A 68 2.73 8.86 3.55
N TYR A 69 3.15 8.55 4.77
CA TYR A 69 2.74 9.23 6.00
C TYR A 69 3.11 10.73 5.98
N SER A 70 4.35 11.04 5.60
CA SER A 70 4.82 12.43 5.48
C SER A 70 4.00 13.22 4.46
N SER A 71 3.63 12.58 3.34
CA SER A 71 2.80 13.18 2.29
C SER A 71 1.36 13.40 2.75
N ALA A 72 0.78 12.44 3.49
CA ALA A 72 -0.54 12.57 4.07
C ALA A 72 -0.62 13.74 5.07
N LYS A 73 0.37 13.86 5.96
CA LYS A 73 0.47 14.97 6.92
C LYS A 73 0.58 16.33 6.22
N LYS A 74 1.44 16.42 5.18
CA LYS A 74 1.53 17.63 4.35
C LYS A 74 0.20 17.98 3.70
N TRP A 75 -0.52 16.99 3.19
CA TRP A 75 -1.83 17.22 2.57
C TRP A 75 -2.88 17.69 3.58
N GLU A 76 -2.96 17.04 4.73
CA GLU A 76 -3.86 17.48 5.80
C GLU A 76 -3.63 18.95 6.19
N SER A 77 -2.36 19.37 6.27
CA SER A 77 -1.98 20.75 6.57
C SER A 77 -2.22 21.74 5.43
N SER A 78 -2.35 21.28 4.18
CA SER A 78 -2.54 22.12 2.99
C SER A 78 -3.96 21.97 2.47
N ASN A 79 -4.88 22.72 3.08
CA ASN A 79 -6.30 22.92 2.74
C ASN A 79 -6.94 21.82 1.85
N ARG A 80 -7.84 21.04 2.45
CA ARG A 80 -8.55 19.86 1.92
C ARG A 80 -9.29 20.04 0.57
N SER A 81 -9.33 21.23 -0.02
CA SER A 81 -10.12 21.59 -1.20
C SER A 81 -9.54 21.17 -2.56
N LYS A 82 -8.35 20.58 -2.64
CA LYS A 82 -7.68 20.28 -3.92
C LYS A 82 -7.98 18.91 -4.57
N GLY A 83 -9.00 18.18 -4.11
CA GLY A 83 -9.40 16.91 -4.72
C GLY A 83 -8.35 15.78 -4.58
N PRO A 84 -8.57 14.61 -5.21
CA PRO A 84 -7.66 13.47 -5.09
C PRO A 84 -6.32 13.74 -5.78
N LYS A 85 -5.22 13.63 -5.03
CA LYS A 85 -3.85 13.78 -5.55
C LYS A 85 -3.22 12.42 -5.82
N LYS A 86 -2.78 12.18 -7.06
CA LYS A 86 -1.91 11.05 -7.40
C LYS A 86 -0.47 11.42 -7.04
N VAL A 87 0.21 10.54 -6.31
CA VAL A 87 1.63 10.71 -5.94
C VAL A 87 2.35 9.44 -6.37
N ASN A 88 3.45 9.58 -7.12
CA ASN A 88 4.32 8.43 -7.40
C ASN A 88 5.39 8.31 -6.30
N TYR A 89 5.35 7.20 -5.57
CA TYR A 89 6.32 6.88 -4.52
C TYR A 89 7.47 5.99 -4.99
N THR A 90 7.37 5.34 -6.16
CA THR A 90 8.40 4.41 -6.65
C THR A 90 9.45 5.09 -7.52
N ARG A 91 9.23 6.35 -7.92
CA ARG A 91 10.07 7.12 -8.89
C ARG A 91 10.34 6.40 -10.22
N SER A 92 9.78 5.22 -10.44
CA SER A 92 10.03 4.36 -11.60
C SER A 92 9.04 4.60 -12.74
N ARG A 93 8.01 5.44 -12.55
CA ARG A 93 6.94 5.67 -13.54
C ARG A 93 6.45 7.13 -13.58
N THR A 94 6.46 7.74 -14.75
CA THR A 94 5.63 8.93 -15.00
C THR A 94 4.20 8.45 -15.23
N PHE A 95 3.25 8.92 -14.39
CA PHE A 95 1.83 8.72 -14.70
C PHE A 95 1.45 9.67 -15.85
N PRO A 96 0.70 9.22 -16.87
CA PRO A 96 0.06 10.13 -17.82
C PRO A 96 -0.99 11.00 -17.13
#